data_AF-A0A2X2JHZ0-F1
#
_entry.id   AF-A0A2X2JHZ0-F1
#
_cell.length_a   1.000
_cell.length_b   1.000
_cell.length_c   1.000
_cell.angle_alpha   90.00
_cell.angle_beta   90.00
_cell.angle_gamma   90.00
#
_symmetry.space_group_name_H-M   'P 1'
#
loop_
_entity.id
_entity.type
_entity.pdbx_description
1 polymer ?
#
loop_
_entity_poly.entity_id
_entity_poly.type
_entity_poly.pdbx_seq_one_letter_code
_entity_poly.pdbx_strand_id
1 'polypeptide(L)' 'MPTIQQLVRKGRVALVDKSKSPALDSCPQRRGVCTRVYTTTPKKTKLSNA' A
#
# COMPACT_ATOMS: atom_id res chain seq x y z
N MET A 1 19.43 -12.04 20.40
CA MET A 1 18.82 -11.52 21.64
C MET A 1 19.63 -10.30 22.09
N PRO A 2 19.07 -9.08 22.05
CA PRO A 2 19.81 -7.89 22.42
C PRO A 2 19.93 -7.73 23.94
N THR A 3 21.05 -7.18 24.41
CA THR A 3 21.31 -6.89 25.83
C THR A 3 20.64 -5.59 26.27
N ILE A 4 20.43 -5.42 27.58
CA ILE A 4 19.79 -4.20 28.13
C ILE A 4 20.56 -2.94 27.74
N GLN A 5 21.90 -2.97 27.79
CA GLN A 5 22.74 -1.84 27.38
C GLN A 5 22.59 -1.50 25.88
N GLN A 6 22.32 -2.49 25.02
CA GLN A 6 22.04 -2.24 23.60
C GLN A 6 20.70 -1.54 23.41
N LEU A 7 19.67 -1.92 24.16
CA LEU A 7 18.35 -1.27 24.12
C LEU A 7 18.36 0.15 24.71
N VAL A 8 19.17 0.38 25.75
CA VAL A 8 19.37 1.72 26.35
C VAL A 8 20.05 2.67 25.35
N ARG A 9 21.05 2.19 24.59
CA ARG A 9 21.73 3.01 23.57
C ARG A 9 20.94 3.13 22.27
N LYS A 10 20.22 2.08 21.87
CA LYS A 10 19.41 2.01 20.65
C LYS A 10 18.10 1.29 20.97
N GLY A 11 17.06 2.06 21.24
CA GLY A 11 15.72 1.53 21.48
C GLY A 11 15.18 0.74 20.29
N ARG A 12 14.18 -0.11 20.53
CA ARG A 12 13.46 -0.78 19.44
C ARG A 12 12.61 0.25 18.69
N VAL A 13 12.63 0.18 17.37
CA VAL A 13 11.79 1.01 16.50
C VAL A 13 10.66 0.13 15.97
N ALA A 14 9.43 0.61 16.08
CA ALA A 14 8.28 -0.05 15.47
C ALA A 14 8.36 0.10 13.94
N LEU A 15 8.02 -0.98 13.21
CA LEU A 15 7.92 -0.90 11.76
C LEU A 15 6.70 -0.06 11.38
N VAL A 16 6.91 0.92 10.51
CA VAL A 16 5.82 1.75 9.97
C VAL A 16 5.26 1.03 8.74
N ASP A 17 3.98 0.65 8.80
CA ASP A 17 3.27 0.09 7.65
C ASP A 17 2.66 1.21 6.80
N LYS A 18 2.68 1.03 5.48
CA LYS A 18 2.10 1.99 4.52
C LYS A 18 0.82 1.41 3.94
N SER A 19 -0.23 2.23 3.92
CA SER A 19 -1.48 1.84 3.27
C SER A 19 -1.25 1.57 1.78
N LYS A 20 -1.82 0.46 1.30
CA LYS A 20 -1.89 0.14 -0.14
C LYS A 20 -2.84 1.08 -0.90
N SER A 21 -3.66 1.85 -0.19
CA SER A 21 -4.67 2.76 -0.72
C SER A 21 -4.51 4.17 -0.13
N PRO A 22 -3.41 4.89 -0.44
CA PRO A 22 -3.16 6.22 0.12
C PRO A 22 -4.22 7.24 -0.33
N ALA A 23 -4.77 7.12 -1.53
CA ALA A 23 -5.75 8.07 -2.06
C ALA A 23 -7.04 8.17 -1.24
N LEU A 24 -7.35 7.18 -0.40
CA LEU A 24 -8.58 7.13 0.39
C LEU A 24 -8.51 7.89 1.73
N ASP A 25 -7.35 8.42 2.16
CA ASP A 25 -7.06 8.90 3.54
C ASP A 25 -8.08 8.45 4.61
N SER A 26 -8.09 7.16 4.92
CA SER A 26 -8.93 6.54 5.97
C SER A 26 -10.46 6.62 5.82
N CYS A 27 -10.99 7.11 4.70
CA CYS A 27 -12.42 7.05 4.40
C CYS A 27 -12.75 5.84 3.50
N PRO A 28 -13.98 5.29 3.58
CA PRO A 28 -14.35 4.12 2.80
C PRO A 28 -14.39 4.39 1.29
N GLN A 29 -14.80 5.60 0.88
CA GLN A 29 -15.02 5.98 -0.53
C GLN A 29 -14.76 7.48 -0.72
N ARG A 30 -14.19 7.87 -1.87
CA ARG A 30 -14.00 9.28 -2.27
C ARG A 30 -14.55 9.55 -3.66
N ARG A 31 -15.20 10.71 -3.83
CA ARG A 31 -15.66 11.19 -5.14
C ARG A 31 -14.49 11.77 -5.93
N GLY A 32 -14.49 11.55 -7.24
CA GLY A 32 -13.49 12.08 -8.17
C GLY A 32 -14.08 12.25 -9.57
N VAL A 33 -13.40 13.03 -10.42
CA VAL A 33 -13.79 13.26 -11.83
C VAL A 33 -12.78 12.56 -12.74
N CYS A 34 -13.28 11.90 -13.79
CA CYS A 34 -12.43 11.20 -14.76
C CYS A 34 -11.67 12.21 -15.63
N THR A 35 -10.34 12.11 -15.66
CA THR A 35 -9.49 12.95 -16.51
C THR A 35 -9.28 12.37 -17.91
N ARG A 36 -9.39 11.04 -18.07
CA ARG A 36 -9.29 10.33 -19.35
C ARG A 36 -10.05 9.01 -19.29
N VAL A 37 -10.73 8.65 -20.37
CA VAL A 37 -11.43 7.36 -20.53
C VAL A 37 -10.78 6.57 -21.67
N TYR A 38 -10.33 5.35 -21.39
CA TYR A 38 -9.67 4.46 -22.35
C TYR A 38 -9.77 3.01 -21.88
N THR A 39 -9.48 2.06 -22.77
CA THR A 39 -9.44 0.63 -22.47
C THR A 39 -7.99 0.17 -22.22
N THR A 40 -7.80 -0.75 -21.26
CA THR A 40 -6.49 -1.35 -20.94
C THR A 40 -6.51 -2.85 -21.18
N THR A 41 -5.53 -3.39 -21.91
CA THR A 41 -5.38 -4.84 -22.07
C THR A 41 -4.88 -5.48 -20.77
N PRO A 42 -5.51 -6.56 -20.27
CA PRO A 42 -5.13 -7.19 -19.01
C PRO A 42 -3.78 -7.92 -19.10
N LYS A 43 -3.15 -8.19 -17.96
CA LYS A 43 -1.92 -8.99 -17.88
C LYS A 43 -2.17 -10.40 -18.45
N LYS A 44 -1.22 -10.90 -19.24
CA LYS A 44 -1.24 -12.18 -19.99
C LYS A 44 -1.84 -13.39 -19.24
N THR A 45 -1.73 -13.45 -17.91
CA THR A 45 -2.27 -14.55 -17.08
C THR A 45 -3.79 -14.54 -16.94
N LYS A 46 -4.51 -13.53 -17.41
CA LYS A 46 -5.98 -13.40 -17.29
C LYS A 46 -6.75 -13.47 -18.60
N LEU A 47 -6.12 -13.88 -19.71
CA LEU A 47 -6.86 -14.23 -20.93
C LEU A 47 -7.48 -15.62 -20.75
N SER A 48 -8.63 -15.67 -20.12
CA SER A 48 -9.59 -16.78 -20.26
C SER A 48 -10.88 -16.16 -20.78
N ASN A 49 -11.49 -16.81 -21.78
CA ASN A 49 -12.66 -16.42 -22.57
C ASN A 49 -12.28 -15.93 -23.97
N ALA A 50 -11.76 -16.88 -24.76
CA ALA A 50 -12.25 -17.11 -26.12
C ALA A 50 -13.19 -18.31 -26.05
#